data_AF-A0A533Z2Z9-F1
#
_entry.id   AF-A0A533Z2Z9-F1
#
_cell.length_a   1.000
_cell.length_b   1.000
_cell.length_c   1.000
_cell.angle_alpha   90.00
_cell.angle_beta   90.00
_cell.angle_gamma   90.00
#
_symmetry.space_group_name_H-M   'P 1'
#
loop_
_entity.id
_entity.type
_entity.pdbx_description
1 polymer ?
#
loop_
_entity_poly.entity_id
_entity_poly.type
_entity_poly.pdbx_seq_one_letter_code
_entity_poly.pdbx_strand_id
1 'polypeptide(L)'
;MVKAIGIMFFSALLAFSTLCYAEQSKQASAPVSGTIKGEVTRIEGLTYVVKDATGKEVSLLVTEDTKMDGPANVGEKIEAQAKDGKAKSLKVQK
;
A
#
# COMPACT_ATOMS: atom_id res chain seq x y z
N MET A 1 -36.72 -27.42 -36.42
CA MET A 1 -35.75 -28.11 -35.55
C MET A 1 -34.58 -27.16 -35.32
N VAL A 2 -34.58 -26.55 -34.15
CA VAL A 2 -33.75 -25.40 -33.73
C VAL A 2 -32.52 -25.92 -33.00
N LYS A 3 -31.33 -25.90 -33.61
CA LYS A 3 -30.10 -26.41 -32.94
C LYS A 3 -28.80 -26.04 -33.67
N ALA A 4 -28.60 -24.76 -34.00
CA ALA A 4 -27.35 -24.36 -34.70
C ALA A 4 -26.76 -22.99 -34.31
N ILE A 5 -27.25 -22.30 -33.27
CA ILE A 5 -26.83 -20.90 -32.98
C ILE A 5 -26.13 -20.73 -31.61
N GLY A 6 -26.04 -21.77 -30.79
CA GLY A 6 -25.61 -21.63 -29.40
C GLY A 6 -24.11 -21.74 -29.09
N ILE A 7 -23.24 -22.13 -30.03
CA ILE A 7 -21.90 -22.63 -29.65
C ILE A 7 -20.76 -21.65 -29.99
N MET A 8 -20.98 -20.61 -30.81
CA MET A 8 -19.92 -19.63 -31.11
C MET A 8 -19.77 -18.48 -30.10
N PHE A 9 -20.63 -18.38 -29.09
CA PHE A 9 -20.59 -17.27 -28.11
C PHE A 9 -20.07 -17.66 -26.71
N PHE A 10 -19.66 -18.92 -26.49
CA PHE A 10 -19.17 -19.37 -25.17
C PHE A 10 -17.64 -19.49 -25.08
N SER A 11 -16.93 -19.30 -26.20
CA SER A 11 -15.46 -19.41 -26.24
C SER A 11 -14.73 -18.07 -26.08
N ALA A 12 -15.45 -16.95 -26.03
CA ALA A 12 -14.85 -15.61 -25.95
C ALA A 12 -14.72 -15.05 -24.52
N LEU A 13 -15.34 -15.68 -23.52
CA LEU A 13 -15.35 -15.16 -22.13
C LEU A 13 -14.29 -15.76 -21.20
N LEU A 14 -13.57 -16.80 -21.62
CA LEU A 14 -12.52 -17.44 -20.80
C LEU A 14 -11.11 -16.88 -21.04
N ALA A 15 -10.94 -15.95 -21.98
CA ALA A 15 -9.63 -15.34 -22.27
C ALA A 15 -9.43 -13.96 -21.60
N PHE A 16 -10.42 -13.42 -20.89
CA PHE A 16 -10.35 -12.06 -20.32
C PHE A 16 -9.93 -12.01 -18.84
N SER A 17 -9.81 -13.15 -18.17
CA SER A 17 -9.63 -13.22 -16.71
C SER A 17 -8.18 -13.33 -16.24
N THR A 18 -7.19 -13.48 -17.12
CA THR A 18 -5.78 -13.67 -16.71
C THR A 18 -4.90 -12.42 -16.80
N LEU A 19 -5.45 -11.23 -17.07
CA LEU A 19 -4.68 -9.98 -17.18
C LEU A 19 -4.68 -9.10 -15.92
N CYS A 20 -5.43 -9.44 -14.86
CA CYS A 20 -5.48 -8.61 -13.63
C CYS A 20 -4.53 -9.05 -12.51
N TYR A 21 -3.57 -9.95 -12.76
CA TYR A 21 -2.55 -10.29 -11.78
C TYR A 21 -1.17 -9.94 -12.30
N ALA A 22 -0.79 -8.66 -12.17
CA ALA A 22 0.54 -8.21 -11.74
C ALA A 22 0.72 -6.70 -12.03
N GLU A 23 -0.11 -5.86 -11.41
CA GLU A 23 0.35 -4.52 -11.04
C GLU A 23 0.42 -4.43 -9.51
N GLN A 24 1.04 -5.43 -8.87
CA GLN A 24 1.44 -5.29 -7.48
C GLN A 24 2.66 -4.37 -7.41
N SER A 25 2.37 -3.08 -7.56
CA SER A 25 2.96 -2.00 -6.79
C SER A 25 4.48 -2.11 -6.59
N LYS A 26 5.24 -2.04 -7.68
CA LYS A 26 6.48 -1.26 -7.63
C LYS A 26 6.12 0.19 -7.89
N GLN A 27 5.23 0.74 -7.06
CA GLN A 27 5.11 2.18 -6.95
C GLN A 27 6.45 2.61 -6.37
N ALA A 28 7.36 3.02 -7.25
CA ALA A 28 8.49 3.83 -6.86
C ALA A 28 7.84 5.03 -6.15
N SER A 29 7.72 4.94 -4.82
CA SER A 29 7.25 6.05 -4.02
C SER A 29 8.22 7.16 -4.34
N ALA A 30 7.75 8.14 -5.11
CA ALA A 30 8.41 9.43 -5.20
C ALA A 30 8.77 9.82 -3.76
N PRO A 31 9.98 10.34 -3.50
CA PRO A 31 10.46 10.63 -2.16
C PRO A 31 9.38 11.40 -1.40
N VAL A 32 8.69 10.69 -0.51
CA VAL A 32 7.61 11.29 0.25
C VAL A 32 8.25 12.26 1.22
N SER A 33 7.94 13.54 1.02
CA SER A 33 8.44 14.64 1.84
C SER A 33 7.21 15.37 2.37
N GLY A 34 6.96 15.21 3.67
CA GLY A 34 5.78 15.74 4.33
C GLY A 34 5.34 14.93 5.54
N THR A 35 4.25 15.35 6.15
CA THR A 35 3.59 14.63 7.23
C THR A 35 2.57 13.66 6.63
N ILE A 36 2.79 12.36 6.81
CA ILE A 36 1.87 11.28 6.45
C ILE A 36 1.05 10.93 7.68
N LYS A 37 -0.28 10.95 7.56
CA LYS A 37 -1.19 10.49 8.60
C LYS A 37 -1.93 9.26 8.08
N GLY A 38 -1.76 8.15 8.75
CA GLY A 38 -2.37 6.92 8.28
C GLY A 38 -2.30 5.82 9.32
N GLU A 39 -2.83 4.67 8.94
CA GLU A 39 -2.80 3.47 9.78
C GLU A 39 -1.65 2.57 9.36
N VAL A 40 -0.92 2.04 10.32
CA VAL A 40 0.15 1.07 10.04
C VAL A 40 -0.49 -0.23 9.57
N THR A 41 -0.33 -0.59 8.29
CA THR A 41 -0.88 -1.83 7.75
C THR A 41 0.05 -3.01 7.97
N ARG A 42 1.36 -2.76 7.93
CA ARG A 42 2.39 -3.80 8.12
C ARG A 42 3.72 -3.18 8.54
N ILE A 43 4.52 -3.96 9.27
CA ILE A 43 5.87 -3.59 9.70
C ILE A 43 6.82 -4.70 9.29
N GLU A 44 7.81 -4.37 8.45
CA GLU A 44 8.85 -5.27 7.98
C GLU A 44 10.20 -4.83 8.56
N GLY A 45 10.47 -5.24 9.80
CA GLY A 45 11.67 -4.89 10.54
C GLY A 45 11.79 -3.38 10.80
N LEU A 46 12.55 -2.69 9.94
CA LEU A 46 12.74 -1.24 9.97
C LEU A 46 11.84 -0.47 8.99
N THR A 47 11.06 -1.16 8.17
CA THR A 47 10.16 -0.53 7.20
C THR A 47 8.73 -0.59 7.69
N TYR A 48 8.14 0.57 7.92
CA TYR A 48 6.75 0.71 8.35
C TYR A 48 5.90 1.07 7.15
N VAL A 49 4.89 0.27 6.85
CA VAL A 49 3.96 0.57 5.77
C VAL A 49 2.72 1.18 6.39
N VAL A 50 2.47 2.41 5.97
CA VAL A 50 1.38 3.23 6.47
C VAL A 50 0.42 3.46 5.33
N LYS A 51 -0.86 3.19 5.56
CA LYS A 51 -1.93 3.46 4.62
C LYS A 51 -2.61 4.77 4.98
N ASP A 52 -2.49 5.73 4.08
CA ASP A 52 -3.14 7.03 4.19
C ASP A 52 -4.67 6.91 4.00
N ALA A 53 -5.44 7.93 4.41
CA ALA A 53 -6.89 7.97 4.22
C ALA A 53 -7.32 7.86 2.75
N THR A 54 -6.44 8.24 1.82
CA THR A 54 -6.64 8.05 0.36
C THR A 54 -6.50 6.60 -0.11
N GLY A 55 -6.13 5.67 0.79
CA GLY A 55 -5.86 4.27 0.49
C GLY A 55 -4.46 4.01 -0.08
N LYS A 56 -3.62 5.05 -0.21
CA LYS A 56 -2.23 4.93 -0.66
C LYS A 56 -1.37 4.35 0.46
N GLU A 57 -0.67 3.26 0.15
CA GLU A 57 0.35 2.70 1.04
C GLU A 57 1.70 3.39 0.82
N VAL A 58 2.31 3.83 1.92
CA VAL A 58 3.60 4.50 1.95
C VAL A 58 4.52 3.71 2.86
N SER A 59 5.62 3.21 2.29
CA SER A 59 6.69 2.55 3.03
C SER A 59 7.65 3.59 3.58
N LEU A 60 7.67 3.73 4.90
CA LEU A 60 8.58 4.58 5.65
C LEU A 60 9.74 3.74 6.20
N LEU A 61 10.96 4.07 5.76
CA LEU A 61 12.16 3.50 6.37
C LEU A 61 12.46 4.24 7.68
N VAL A 62 12.41 3.51 8.78
CA VAL A 62 12.85 3.95 10.10
C VAL A 62 14.33 3.64 10.24
N THR A 63 15.12 4.65 10.57
CA THR A 63 16.53 4.51 10.92
C THR A 63 16.73 4.85 12.39
N GLU A 64 17.93 4.64 12.91
CA GLU A 64 18.26 4.99 14.31
C GLU A 64 18.06 6.49 14.61
N ASP A 65 18.23 7.35 13.60
CA ASP A 65 17.96 8.79 13.67
C ASP A 65 16.46 9.14 13.77
N THR A 66 15.56 8.17 13.57
CA THR A 66 14.12 8.41 13.57
C THR A 66 13.60 8.57 14.99
N LYS A 67 12.94 9.71 15.25
CA LYS A 67 12.34 9.97 16.56
C LYS A 67 10.99 9.26 16.70
N MET A 68 10.94 8.17 17.46
CA MET A 68 9.70 7.47 17.80
C MET A 68 9.07 8.04 19.08
N ASP A 69 7.82 8.48 18.98
CA ASP A 69 7.01 9.10 20.03
C ASP A 69 5.86 8.15 20.43
N GLY A 70 6.21 6.87 20.67
CA GLY A 70 5.27 5.81 21.06
C GLY A 70 5.46 4.49 20.29
N PRO A 71 4.85 3.40 20.76
CA PRO A 71 4.94 2.10 20.10
C PRO A 71 4.00 2.05 18.88
N ALA A 72 4.53 2.31 17.68
CA ALA A 72 3.76 2.23 16.44
C ALA A 72 3.50 0.75 16.06
N ASN A 73 2.35 0.20 16.47
CA ASN A 73 1.96 -1.17 16.13
C ASN A 73 1.09 -1.23 14.86
N VAL A 74 1.02 -2.41 14.25
CA VAL A 74 0.09 -2.67 13.13
C VAL A 74 -1.35 -2.48 13.60
N GLY A 75 -2.15 -1.76 12.81
CA GLY A 75 -3.53 -1.40 13.11
C GLY A 75 -3.68 -0.08 13.87
N GLU A 76 -2.57 0.56 14.24
CA GLU A 76 -2.61 1.85 14.96
C GLU A 76 -2.45 3.02 14.00
N LYS A 77 -3.16 4.13 14.28
CA LYS A 77 -3.02 5.36 13.52
C LYS A 77 -1.80 6.13 14.00
N ILE A 78 -0.94 6.46 13.05
CA ILE A 78 0.29 7.18 13.30
C ILE A 78 0.41 8.37 12.36
N GLU A 79 1.13 9.37 12.85
CA GLU A 79 1.58 10.53 12.10
C GLU A 79 3.09 10.41 11.93
N ALA A 80 3.52 10.06 10.72
CA ALA A 80 4.93 9.93 10.37
C ALA A 80 5.37 11.13 9.53
N GLN A 81 6.47 11.77 9.90
CA GLN A 81 7.07 12.82 9.10
C GLN A 81 8.17 12.23 8.25
N ALA A 82 7.92 12.11 6.94
CA ALA A 82 8.92 11.65 5.99
C ALA A 82 9.65 12.84 5.37
N LYS A 83 10.95 12.66 5.14
CA LYS A 83 11.76 13.57 4.34
C LYS A 83 12.63 12.73 3.42
N ASP A 84 12.47 12.93 2.11
CA ASP A 84 13.22 12.18 1.10
C ASP A 84 13.04 10.66 1.21
N GLY A 85 11.85 10.20 1.64
CA GLY A 85 11.55 8.77 1.84
C GLY A 85 12.08 8.15 3.14
N LYS A 86 12.74 8.93 4.01
CA LYS A 86 13.17 8.50 5.35
C LYS A 86 12.23 9.05 6.42
N ALA A 87 11.88 8.24 7.41
CA ALA A 87 11.12 8.71 8.57
C ALA A 87 12.01 9.57 9.46
N LYS A 88 11.67 10.84 9.65
CA LYS A 88 12.31 11.71 10.65
C LYS A 88 11.66 11.55 12.02
N SER A 89 10.35 11.40 12.04
CA SER A 89 9.59 11.20 13.26
C SER A 89 8.38 10.33 13.03
N LEU A 90 7.99 9.59 14.06
CA LEU A 90 6.82 8.72 14.09
C LEU A 90 6.11 8.99 15.40
N LYS A 91 4.89 9.51 15.33
CA LYS A 91 4.04 9.77 16.49
C LYS A 91 2.79 8.94 16.41
N VAL A 92 2.46 8.23 17.48
CA VAL A 92 1.19 7.51 17.57
C VAL A 92 0.08 8.52 17.86
N GLN A 93 -0.94 8.58 17.01
CA GLN A 93 -2.15 9.36 17.23
C GLN A 93 -3.12 8.46 18.02
N LYS A 94 -3.09 8.59 19.35
CA LYS A 94 -3.92 7.79 20.27
C LYS A 94 -5.30 8.40 20.50
#